data_AF-A0A9D3Y9D9-F1
#
_entry.id   AF-A0A9D3Y9D9-F1
#
_cell.length_a   1.000
_cell.length_b   1.000
_cell.length_c   1.000
_cell.angle_alpha   90.00
_cell.angle_beta   90.00
_cell.angle_gamma   90.00
#
_symmetry.space_group_name_H-M   'P 1'
#
loop_
_entity.id
_entity.type
_entity.pdbx_description
1 polymer ?
#
loop_
_entity_poly.entity_id
_entity_poly.type
_entity_poly.pdbx_seq_one_letter_code
_entity_poly.pdbx_strand_id
1 'polypeptide(L)'
;MVPQKFKQEKQTLRASAYKLRIETAGAMCEKCIKTPNAMTYRVGNSCSPCPQFPWQLVSLTVFLLVLLINTYRNGFTTSVASKVKLVCNFLQCLVLAVHIKVAWPDMILQMIGVINFSFFSFYLIAPECMFPSWPAMLPFYMDWLILMIIPPIALTVGALADKRLKLSTKLPIDHTGNEGLRTEKKNRRTTARRVVIIFAVVMYAPVTLAAVRTYLCSETVPKKLVLNQTDDVFLLDNSVSCNGFVFQVFQLFGGLYLMLLGVLFPLLIVFFTLRQNKWSLLYSQWHKYSPVYETYKDKMCFWETVQILRKLVAIVITEMYPFTPLIQACVQMGVTGVYLLMVLLLRPFRCSLRLSFC
;
A
#
# COMPACT_ATOMS: atom_id res chain seq x y z
N MET A 1 33.30 -6.15 39.64
CA MET A 1 31.99 -5.51 39.92
C MET A 1 31.84 -4.32 38.98
N VAL A 2 30.93 -4.38 38.00
CA VAL A 2 30.65 -3.22 37.13
C VAL A 2 29.90 -2.18 37.97
N PRO A 3 30.35 -0.91 38.04
CA PRO A 3 29.73 0.07 38.92
C PRO A 3 28.26 0.28 38.55
N GLN A 4 27.36 0.22 39.54
CA GLN A 4 25.91 0.41 39.34
C GLN A 4 25.58 1.72 38.60
N LYS A 5 26.41 2.77 38.77
CA LYS A 5 26.33 4.04 38.03
C LYS A 5 26.39 3.85 36.51
N PHE A 6 27.27 2.98 36.01
CA PHE A 6 27.43 2.71 34.58
C PHE A 6 26.24 1.94 34.00
N LYS A 7 25.58 1.09 34.80
CA LYS A 7 24.35 0.39 34.40
C LYS A 7 23.16 1.34 34.34
N GLN A 8 23.03 2.24 35.32
CA GLN A 8 21.99 3.26 35.36
C GLN A 8 22.14 4.25 34.22
N GLU A 9 23.35 4.74 33.94
CA GLU A 9 23.64 5.67 32.84
C GLU A 9 23.38 5.04 31.46
N LYS A 10 23.72 3.74 31.28
CA LYS A 10 23.37 3.00 30.06
C LYS A 10 21.87 2.75 29.93
N GLN A 11 21.14 2.60 31.04
CA GLN A 11 19.69 2.45 31.06
C GLN A 11 18.98 3.77 30.78
N THR A 12 19.43 4.91 31.32
CA THR A 12 18.90 6.24 30.97
C THR A 12 19.27 6.65 29.55
N LEU A 13 20.48 6.35 29.07
CA LEU A 13 20.85 6.56 27.66
C LEU A 13 20.02 5.69 26.72
N ARG A 14 19.75 4.43 27.07
CA ARG A 14 18.83 3.58 26.32
C ARG A 14 17.41 4.11 26.38
N ALA A 15 16.90 4.50 27.54
CA ALA A 15 15.55 5.05 27.69
C ALA A 15 15.38 6.37 26.89
N SER A 16 16.38 7.24 26.90
CA SER A 16 16.40 8.48 26.12
C SER A 16 16.58 8.24 24.62
N ALA A 17 17.37 7.23 24.21
CA ALA A 17 17.48 6.82 22.81
C ALA A 17 16.19 6.17 22.29
N TYR A 18 15.52 5.36 23.13
CA TYR A 18 14.20 4.80 22.85
C TYR A 18 13.14 5.90 22.74
N LYS A 19 13.16 6.89 23.63
CA LYS A 19 12.23 8.03 23.59
C LYS A 19 12.43 8.92 22.37
N LEU A 20 13.69 9.18 21.97
CA LEU A 20 14.00 9.94 20.75
C LEU A 20 13.59 9.19 19.47
N ARG A 21 13.64 7.85 19.47
CA ARG A 21 13.29 6.98 18.33
C ARG A 21 11.76 6.94 18.06
N ILE A 22 10.95 7.32 19.05
CA ILE A 22 9.47 7.39 18.98
C ILE A 22 8.99 8.77 18.48
N GLU A 23 9.82 9.83 18.63
CA GLU A 23 9.35 11.21 18.58
C GLU A 23 10.05 12.09 17.54
N THR A 24 10.02 11.73 16.25
CA THR A 24 10.50 12.67 15.22
C THR A 24 9.51 12.78 14.08
N ALA A 25 8.73 13.86 14.12
CA ALA A 25 7.76 14.23 13.10
C ALA A 25 8.42 14.92 11.89
N GLY A 26 9.63 14.51 11.52
CA GLY A 26 10.29 14.93 10.29
C GLY A 26 10.22 13.80 9.25
N ALA A 27 9.92 14.12 7.99
CA ALA A 27 9.87 13.14 6.91
C ALA A 27 11.15 12.31 6.77
N MET A 28 12.31 12.93 7.04
CA MET A 28 13.64 12.42 6.69
C MET A 28 14.50 12.03 7.91
N CYS A 29 13.90 11.76 9.08
CA CYS A 29 14.65 11.32 10.27
C CYS A 29 15.75 12.28 10.75
N GLU A 30 15.63 13.57 10.42
CA GLU A 30 16.65 14.62 10.62
C GLU A 30 17.13 14.72 12.08
N LYS A 31 16.23 14.54 13.05
CA LYS A 31 16.54 14.54 14.50
C LYS A 31 17.28 13.28 14.99
N CYS A 32 17.30 12.20 14.23
CA CYS A 32 17.94 10.94 14.63
C CYS A 32 19.44 10.91 14.30
N ILE A 33 19.93 11.85 13.48
CA ILE A 33 21.35 11.96 13.12
C ILE A 33 22.11 12.57 14.30
N LYS A 34 22.64 11.71 15.18
CA LYS A 34 23.51 12.14 16.31
C LYS A 34 24.98 12.24 15.92
N THR A 35 25.36 11.73 14.75
CA THR A 35 26.74 11.72 14.26
C THR A 35 26.77 12.18 12.79
N PRO A 36 27.73 13.03 12.39
CA PRO A 36 27.76 13.68 11.07
C PRO A 36 27.85 12.71 9.87
N ASN A 37 28.16 11.42 10.11
CA ASN A 37 28.31 10.40 9.08
C ASN A 37 27.28 9.25 9.16
N ALA A 38 26.35 9.27 10.12
CA ALA A 38 25.35 8.22 10.24
C ALA A 38 24.12 8.53 9.38
N MET A 39 24.02 7.89 8.21
CA MET A 39 22.85 7.99 7.35
C MET A 39 21.72 7.11 7.90
N THR A 40 20.54 7.69 8.02
CA THR A 40 19.32 7.01 8.48
C THR A 40 18.22 7.15 7.46
N TYR A 41 17.34 6.15 7.36
CA TYR A 41 16.16 6.18 6.49
C TYR A 41 14.91 5.83 7.31
N ARG A 42 13.74 6.19 6.77
CA ARG A 42 12.45 6.00 7.45
C ARG A 42 11.84 4.64 7.13
N VAL A 43 11.39 3.93 8.17
CA VAL A 43 10.59 2.71 8.08
C VAL A 43 9.32 2.92 8.92
N GLY A 44 8.18 3.08 8.24
CA GLY A 44 6.91 3.41 8.91
C GLY A 44 6.98 4.79 9.60
N ASN A 45 6.89 4.80 10.92
CA ASN A 45 7.04 5.99 11.76
C ASN A 45 8.34 5.98 12.60
N SER A 46 9.30 5.11 12.26
CA SER A 46 10.58 4.99 12.96
C SER A 46 11.75 5.21 12.00
N CYS A 47 12.89 5.61 12.58
CA CYS A 47 14.13 5.86 11.87
C CYS A 47 15.12 4.71 12.11
N SER A 48 15.65 4.14 11.02
CA SER A 48 16.61 3.03 11.05
C SER A 48 17.92 3.45 10.37
N PRO A 49 19.08 2.95 10.82
CA PRO A 49 20.33 3.13 10.08
C PRO A 49 20.25 2.50 8.69
N CYS A 50 20.91 3.10 7.71
CA CYS A 50 20.99 2.57 6.33
C CYS A 50 21.53 1.14 6.32
N PRO A 51 20.86 0.19 5.63
CA PRO A 51 21.35 -1.17 5.55
C PRO A 51 22.57 -1.23 4.63
N GLN A 52 23.51 -2.14 4.93
CA GLN A 52 24.66 -2.39 4.06
C GLN A 52 24.26 -2.96 2.69
N PHE A 53 23.12 -3.66 2.63
CA PHE A 53 22.59 -4.27 1.41
C PHE A 53 21.13 -3.87 1.18
N PRO A 54 20.72 -3.56 -0.07
CA PRO A 54 19.35 -3.16 -0.39
C PRO A 54 18.40 -4.37 -0.44
N TRP A 55 18.15 -4.99 0.71
CA TRP A 55 17.32 -6.20 0.83
C TRP A 55 15.92 -6.06 0.24
N GLN A 56 15.37 -4.85 0.22
CA GLN A 56 14.06 -4.58 -0.36
C GLN A 56 14.08 -4.81 -1.88
N LEU A 57 15.12 -4.33 -2.59
CA LEU A 57 15.29 -4.56 -4.02
C LEU A 57 15.51 -6.05 -4.34
N VAL A 58 16.30 -6.74 -3.52
CA VAL A 58 16.53 -8.19 -3.64
C VAL A 58 15.21 -8.94 -3.51
N SER A 59 14.41 -8.64 -2.48
CA SER A 59 13.12 -9.28 -2.22
C SER A 59 12.10 -9.03 -3.34
N LEU A 60 12.02 -7.79 -3.87
CA LEU A 60 11.19 -7.48 -5.03
C LEU A 60 11.62 -8.28 -6.26
N THR A 61 12.93 -8.35 -6.52
CA THR A 61 13.48 -9.08 -7.67
C THR A 61 13.13 -10.57 -7.60
N VAL A 62 13.30 -11.18 -6.42
CA VAL A 62 12.91 -12.58 -6.18
C VAL A 62 11.40 -12.76 -6.36
N PHE A 63 10.58 -11.86 -5.82
CA PHE A 63 9.12 -11.91 -5.98
C PHE A 63 8.68 -11.83 -7.45
N LEU A 64 9.24 -10.88 -8.21
CA LEU A 64 8.96 -10.72 -9.64
C LEU A 64 9.45 -11.92 -10.45
N LEU A 65 10.62 -12.46 -10.15
CA LEU A 65 11.15 -13.65 -10.82
C LEU A 65 10.27 -14.88 -10.59
N VAL A 66 9.82 -15.12 -9.35
CA VAL A 66 8.86 -16.20 -9.04
C VAL A 66 7.55 -15.99 -9.78
N LEU A 67 7.03 -14.76 -9.83
CA LEU A 67 5.82 -14.43 -10.57
C LEU A 67 5.97 -14.66 -12.08
N LEU A 68 7.11 -14.26 -12.66
CA LEU A 68 7.42 -14.45 -14.07
C LEU A 68 7.55 -15.92 -14.43
N ILE A 69 8.30 -16.71 -13.64
CA ILE A 69 8.43 -18.16 -13.85
C ILE A 69 7.06 -18.84 -13.77
N ASN A 70 6.25 -18.51 -12.77
CA ASN A 70 4.92 -19.09 -12.62
C ASN A 70 3.98 -18.69 -13.77
N THR A 71 4.06 -17.44 -14.21
CA THR A 71 3.27 -16.91 -15.34
C THR A 71 3.71 -17.51 -16.67
N TYR A 72 5.00 -17.74 -16.87
CA TYR A 72 5.54 -18.41 -18.05
C TYR A 72 5.09 -19.87 -18.12
N ARG A 73 5.16 -20.60 -16.99
CA ARG A 73 4.79 -22.03 -16.95
C ARG A 73 3.28 -22.27 -17.02
N ASN A 74 2.49 -21.49 -16.28
CA ASN A 74 1.07 -21.77 -16.07
C ASN A 74 0.14 -20.75 -16.74
N GLY A 75 0.68 -19.68 -17.35
CA GLY A 75 -0.08 -18.52 -17.77
C GLY A 75 -0.55 -17.64 -16.60
N PHE A 76 -1.02 -16.43 -16.91
CA PHE A 76 -1.58 -15.53 -15.91
C PHE A 76 -3.04 -15.89 -15.59
N THR A 77 -3.21 -17.02 -14.92
CA THR A 77 -4.51 -17.57 -14.55
C THR A 77 -5.13 -16.82 -13.37
N THR A 78 -6.42 -17.11 -13.15
CA THR A 78 -7.22 -16.64 -12.01
C THR A 78 -6.59 -17.00 -10.66
N SER A 79 -6.03 -18.20 -10.59
CA SER A 79 -5.36 -18.74 -9.41
C SER A 79 -4.09 -17.95 -9.09
N VAL A 80 -3.25 -17.69 -10.11
CA VAL A 80 -2.03 -16.86 -9.95
C VAL A 80 -2.40 -15.45 -9.50
N ALA A 81 -3.35 -14.81 -10.19
CA ALA A 81 -3.86 -13.48 -9.85
C ALA A 81 -4.35 -13.39 -8.39
N SER A 82 -5.15 -14.36 -7.95
CA SER A 82 -5.71 -14.41 -6.60
C SER A 82 -4.62 -14.58 -5.54
N LYS A 83 -3.63 -15.45 -5.80
CA LYS A 83 -2.48 -15.67 -4.89
C LYS A 83 -1.63 -14.42 -4.74
N VAL A 84 -1.27 -13.77 -5.85
CA VAL A 84 -0.49 -12.52 -5.85
C VAL A 84 -1.19 -11.46 -5.01
N LYS A 85 -2.49 -11.24 -5.27
CA LYS A 85 -3.29 -10.28 -4.53
C LYS A 85 -3.37 -10.60 -3.04
N LEU A 86 -3.60 -11.87 -2.67
CA LEU A 86 -3.65 -12.29 -1.27
C LEU A 86 -2.31 -12.04 -0.55
N VAL A 87 -1.20 -12.43 -1.18
CA VAL A 87 0.15 -12.22 -0.64
C VAL A 87 0.45 -10.73 -0.49
N CYS A 88 0.22 -9.92 -1.53
CA CYS A 88 0.42 -8.47 -1.44
C CYS A 88 -0.45 -7.84 -0.34
N ASN A 89 -1.72 -8.24 -0.22
CA ASN A 89 -2.61 -7.71 0.82
C ASN A 89 -2.17 -8.11 2.23
N PHE A 90 -1.59 -9.30 2.40
CA PHE A 90 -1.03 -9.74 3.66
C PHE A 90 0.25 -8.95 4.00
N LEU A 91 1.19 -8.84 3.07
CA LEU A 91 2.44 -8.09 3.26
C LEU A 91 2.16 -6.61 3.56
N GLN A 92 1.23 -6.00 2.81
CA GLN A 92 0.83 -4.61 3.07
C GLN A 92 0.19 -4.43 4.45
N CYS A 93 -0.54 -5.42 4.96
CA CYS A 93 -1.09 -5.36 6.31
C CYS A 93 0.01 -5.37 7.38
N LEU A 94 1.08 -6.15 7.17
CA LEU A 94 2.24 -6.17 8.05
C LEU A 94 3.00 -4.84 8.00
N VAL A 95 3.19 -4.27 6.80
CA VAL A 95 3.79 -2.95 6.65
C VAL A 95 2.93 -1.88 7.34
N LEU A 96 1.60 -1.88 7.16
CA LEU A 96 0.72 -0.96 7.89
C LEU A 96 0.80 -1.11 9.41
N ALA A 97 1.17 -2.28 9.95
CA ALA A 97 1.33 -2.46 11.39
C ALA A 97 2.49 -1.61 11.94
N VAL A 98 3.59 -1.42 11.21
CA VAL A 98 4.70 -0.56 11.69
C VAL A 98 4.40 0.94 11.63
N HIS A 99 3.25 1.33 11.07
CA HIS A 99 2.77 2.70 11.16
C HIS A 99 2.14 3.02 12.52
N ILE A 100 1.80 2.01 13.33
CA ILE A 100 1.43 2.24 14.72
C ILE A 100 2.61 2.91 15.44
N LYS A 101 2.36 4.02 16.11
CA LYS A 101 3.37 4.91 16.74
C LYS A 101 3.94 4.31 18.04
N VAL A 102 4.45 3.08 17.97
CA VAL A 102 5.11 2.34 19.05
C VAL A 102 6.60 2.21 18.76
N ALA A 103 7.42 2.10 19.81
CA ALA A 103 8.83 1.73 19.67
C ALA A 103 8.97 0.28 19.21
N TRP A 104 8.99 0.06 17.89
CA TRP A 104 9.25 -1.26 17.34
C TRP A 104 10.70 -1.69 17.60
N PRO A 105 10.94 -2.96 17.98
CA PRO A 105 12.29 -3.48 18.09
C PRO A 105 12.96 -3.54 16.71
N ASP A 106 14.27 -3.33 16.67
CA ASP A 106 15.06 -3.23 15.43
C ASP A 106 14.91 -4.47 14.54
N MET A 107 14.79 -5.66 15.14
CA MET A 107 14.56 -6.91 14.42
C MET A 107 13.25 -6.88 13.60
N ILE A 108 12.17 -6.31 14.14
CA ILE A 108 10.90 -6.19 13.42
C ILE A 108 11.04 -5.15 12.30
N LEU A 109 11.66 -4.00 12.57
CA LEU A 109 11.88 -2.97 11.54
C LEU A 109 12.72 -3.49 10.37
N GLN A 110 13.75 -4.30 10.62
CA GLN A 110 14.55 -4.94 9.58
C GLN A 110 13.73 -5.93 8.74
N MET A 111 12.95 -6.82 9.38
CA MET A 111 12.06 -7.75 8.67
C MET A 111 11.03 -7.02 7.82
N ILE A 112 10.44 -5.95 8.37
CA ILE A 112 9.46 -5.14 7.68
C ILE A 112 10.09 -4.37 6.51
N GLY A 113 11.32 -3.88 6.68
CA GLY A 113 12.12 -3.32 5.60
C GLY A 113 12.22 -4.27 4.41
N VAL A 114 12.46 -5.57 4.63
CA VAL A 114 12.50 -6.57 3.55
C VAL A 114 11.16 -6.66 2.81
N ILE A 115 10.03 -6.64 3.50
CA ILE A 115 8.70 -6.79 2.86
C ILE A 115 8.07 -5.47 2.38
N ASN A 116 8.74 -4.33 2.61
CA ASN A 116 8.25 -3.01 2.27
C ASN A 116 8.05 -2.81 0.75
N PHE A 117 8.64 -3.67 -0.09
CA PHE A 117 8.38 -3.68 -1.53
C PHE A 117 6.90 -3.83 -1.89
N SER A 118 6.11 -4.45 -1.01
CA SER A 118 4.67 -4.62 -1.20
C SER A 118 3.90 -3.29 -1.30
N PHE A 119 4.50 -2.18 -0.84
CA PHE A 119 3.95 -0.83 -0.99
C PHE A 119 4.33 -0.15 -2.31
N PHE A 120 5.26 -0.72 -3.11
CA PHE A 120 5.68 -0.15 -4.41
C PHE A 120 6.01 1.36 -4.35
N SER A 121 6.57 1.81 -3.23
CA SER A 121 6.97 3.20 -2.99
C SER A 121 8.42 3.42 -3.44
N PHE A 122 8.77 4.66 -3.79
CA PHE A 122 10.13 5.07 -4.10
C PHE A 122 11.10 4.82 -2.94
N TYR A 123 10.60 4.80 -1.70
CA TYR A 123 11.38 4.41 -0.52
C TYR A 123 11.85 2.94 -0.55
N LEU A 124 11.40 2.13 -1.52
CA LEU A 124 11.95 0.79 -1.79
C LEU A 124 13.48 0.79 -1.93
N ILE A 125 14.02 1.81 -2.60
CA ILE A 125 15.47 1.89 -2.86
C ILE A 125 16.23 2.64 -1.76
N ALA A 126 15.54 3.12 -0.71
CA ALA A 126 16.10 3.98 0.32
C ALA A 126 17.01 5.06 -0.31
N PRO A 127 16.45 5.96 -1.13
CA PRO A 127 17.22 6.90 -1.94
C PRO A 127 18.16 7.78 -1.10
N GLU A 128 17.83 8.03 0.17
CA GLU A 128 18.70 8.74 1.12
C GLU A 128 20.03 8.01 1.36
N CYS A 129 20.02 6.68 1.28
CA CYS A 129 21.20 5.84 1.44
C CYS A 129 21.99 5.67 0.13
N MET A 130 21.31 5.68 -1.03
CA MET A 130 21.96 5.48 -2.34
C MET A 130 22.49 6.79 -2.94
N PHE A 131 21.81 7.91 -2.70
CA PHE A 131 22.10 9.21 -3.30
C PHE A 131 22.20 10.30 -2.22
N PRO A 132 23.24 10.27 -1.36
CA PRO A 132 23.39 11.21 -0.25
C PRO A 132 23.63 12.66 -0.70
N SER A 133 23.97 12.88 -1.97
CA SER A 133 24.15 14.20 -2.57
C SER A 133 22.83 14.88 -2.98
N TRP A 134 21.71 14.15 -2.97
CA TRP A 134 20.42 14.72 -3.33
C TRP A 134 19.89 15.65 -2.24
N PRO A 135 19.10 16.68 -2.62
CA PRO A 135 18.36 17.48 -1.65
C PRO A 135 17.49 16.57 -0.79
N ALA A 136 17.52 16.76 0.53
CA ALA A 136 16.81 15.90 1.48
C ALA A 136 15.32 15.75 1.17
N MET A 137 14.67 16.75 0.56
CA MET A 137 13.24 16.71 0.25
C MET A 137 12.90 16.02 -1.09
N LEU A 138 13.87 15.88 -2.00
CA LEU A 138 13.61 15.35 -3.35
C LEU A 138 13.01 13.92 -3.35
N PRO A 139 13.48 12.97 -2.51
CA PRO A 139 12.88 11.64 -2.43
C PRO A 139 11.39 11.64 -2.10
N PHE A 140 10.97 12.53 -1.19
CA PHE A 140 9.56 12.66 -0.81
C PHE A 140 8.70 13.12 -1.98
N TYR A 141 9.13 14.18 -2.68
CA TYR A 141 8.42 14.70 -3.84
C TYR A 141 8.30 13.66 -4.96
N MET A 142 9.38 12.90 -5.21
CA MET A 142 9.37 11.82 -6.19
C MET A 142 8.43 10.69 -5.79
N ASP A 143 8.46 10.25 -4.52
CA ASP A 143 7.56 9.20 -4.02
C ASP A 143 6.09 9.61 -4.18
N TRP A 144 5.75 10.83 -3.74
CA TRP A 144 4.40 11.36 -3.85
C TRP A 144 3.96 11.44 -5.31
N LEU A 145 4.81 11.96 -6.20
CA LEU A 145 4.51 12.09 -7.63
C LEU A 145 4.31 10.72 -8.29
N ILE A 146 5.18 9.75 -8.00
CA ILE A 146 5.07 8.37 -8.50
C ILE A 146 3.75 7.74 -8.04
N LEU A 147 3.42 7.85 -6.75
CA LEU A 147 2.21 7.26 -6.19
C LEU A 147 0.94 7.96 -6.71
N MET A 148 0.96 9.26 -6.93
CA MET A 148 -0.22 9.96 -7.44
C MET A 148 -0.38 9.82 -8.95
N ILE A 149 0.69 9.81 -9.75
CA ILE A 149 0.58 9.86 -11.22
C ILE A 149 0.50 8.47 -11.86
N ILE A 150 1.27 7.50 -11.38
CA ILE A 150 1.35 6.18 -12.04
C ILE A 150 -0.01 5.45 -12.03
N PRO A 151 -0.79 5.43 -10.93
CA PRO A 151 -2.05 4.69 -10.92
C PRO A 151 -3.10 5.19 -11.92
N PRO A 152 -3.38 6.50 -12.05
CA PRO A 152 -4.22 7.02 -13.13
C PRO A 152 -3.70 6.69 -14.52
N ILE A 153 -2.37 6.78 -14.76
CA ILE A 153 -1.79 6.41 -16.06
C ILE A 153 -2.05 4.93 -16.35
N ALA A 154 -1.80 4.04 -15.38
CA ALA A 154 -2.03 2.61 -15.56
C ALA A 154 -3.51 2.29 -15.82
N LEU A 155 -4.43 2.96 -15.11
CA LEU A 155 -5.88 2.79 -15.30
C LEU A 155 -6.33 3.32 -16.68
N THR A 156 -5.83 4.48 -17.11
CA THR A 156 -6.18 5.07 -18.42
C THR A 156 -5.62 4.24 -19.57
N VAL A 157 -4.34 3.84 -19.51
CA VAL A 157 -3.72 2.92 -20.48
C VAL A 157 -4.46 1.57 -20.50
N GLY A 158 -4.83 1.04 -19.33
CA GLY A 158 -5.63 -0.17 -19.21
C GLY A 158 -7.01 -0.05 -19.87
N ALA A 159 -7.70 1.07 -19.68
CA ALA A 159 -8.99 1.35 -20.30
C ALA A 159 -8.89 1.50 -21.83
N LEU A 160 -7.85 2.19 -22.32
CA LEU A 160 -7.56 2.32 -23.74
C LEU A 160 -7.23 0.96 -24.38
N ALA A 161 -6.41 0.15 -23.71
CA ALA A 161 -6.10 -1.21 -24.13
C ALA A 161 -7.36 -2.08 -24.18
N ASP A 162 -8.25 -1.99 -23.18
CA ASP A 162 -9.53 -2.71 -23.20
C ASP A 162 -10.42 -2.29 -24.36
N LYS A 163 -10.50 -0.98 -24.65
CA LYS A 163 -11.28 -0.44 -25.77
C LYS A 163 -10.75 -0.94 -27.11
N ARG A 164 -9.43 -0.93 -27.31
CA ARG A 164 -8.78 -1.45 -28.53
C ARG A 164 -9.05 -2.95 -28.68
N LEU A 165 -8.85 -3.75 -27.63
CA LEU A 165 -9.11 -5.19 -27.67
C LEU A 165 -10.59 -5.51 -27.91
N LYS A 166 -11.52 -4.72 -27.35
CA LYS A 166 -12.96 -4.85 -27.62
C LYS A 166 -13.29 -4.64 -29.09
N LEU A 167 -12.70 -3.62 -29.72
CA LEU A 167 -12.91 -3.34 -31.15
C LEU A 167 -12.37 -4.49 -32.00
N SER A 168 -11.16 -4.98 -31.69
CA SER A 168 -10.54 -6.11 -32.40
C SER A 168 -11.32 -7.43 -32.27
N THR A 169 -12.16 -7.60 -31.24
CA THR A 169 -13.05 -8.76 -31.08
C THR A 169 -14.37 -8.66 -31.83
N LYS A 170 -14.77 -7.47 -32.29
CA LYS A 170 -16.03 -7.23 -33.02
C LYS A 170 -15.90 -7.25 -34.54
N LEU A 171 -14.68 -7.11 -35.07
CA LEU A 171 -14.44 -7.20 -36.51
C LEU A 171 -14.92 -8.57 -37.01
N PRO A 172 -15.72 -8.63 -38.10
CA PRO A 172 -16.19 -9.89 -38.67
C PRO A 172 -14.97 -10.68 -39.14
N ILE A 173 -14.69 -11.76 -38.42
CA ILE A 173 -13.70 -12.74 -38.85
C ILE A 173 -14.46 -13.69 -39.76
N ASP A 174 -13.94 -13.87 -40.97
CA ASP A 174 -14.50 -14.75 -41.99
C ASP A 174 -14.88 -16.12 -41.38
N HIS A 175 -16.06 -16.63 -41.74
CA HIS A 175 -16.76 -17.70 -41.02
C HIS A 175 -16.08 -19.08 -41.09
N THR A 176 -14.93 -19.17 -41.76
CA THR A 176 -14.21 -20.41 -42.07
C THR A 176 -12.90 -20.49 -41.27
N GLY A 177 -12.97 -20.91 -40.01
CA GLY A 177 -11.83 -21.56 -39.33
C GLY A 177 -11.07 -20.82 -38.22
N ASN A 178 -11.49 -19.63 -37.78
CA ASN A 178 -10.72 -18.82 -36.80
C ASN A 178 -11.31 -18.70 -35.38
N GLU A 179 -12.06 -19.71 -34.91
CA GLU A 179 -12.57 -19.73 -33.52
C GLU A 179 -11.46 -19.67 -32.47
N GLY A 180 -10.29 -20.26 -32.77
CA GLY A 180 -9.09 -20.19 -31.94
C GLY A 180 -8.60 -18.75 -31.75
N LEU A 181 -8.47 -17.98 -32.83
CA LEU A 181 -8.02 -16.58 -32.79
C LEU A 181 -8.99 -15.68 -32.01
N ARG A 182 -10.30 -15.92 -32.13
CA ARG A 182 -11.32 -15.18 -31.35
C ARG A 182 -11.20 -15.48 -29.85
N THR A 183 -10.97 -16.74 -29.50
CA THR A 183 -10.78 -17.20 -28.11
C THR A 183 -9.50 -16.62 -27.52
N GLU A 184 -8.40 -16.61 -28.28
CA GLU A 184 -7.13 -16.01 -27.86
C GLU A 184 -7.26 -14.51 -27.58
N LYS A 185 -7.88 -13.74 -28.49
CA LYS A 185 -8.14 -12.30 -28.28
C LYS A 185 -8.99 -12.04 -27.02
N LYS A 186 -9.99 -12.89 -26.77
CA LYS A 186 -10.85 -12.81 -25.57
C LYS A 186 -10.03 -13.09 -24.30
N ASN A 187 -9.17 -14.11 -24.33
CA ASN A 187 -8.28 -14.45 -23.21
C ASN A 187 -7.29 -13.33 -22.92
N ARG A 188 -6.63 -12.77 -23.95
CA ARG A 188 -5.71 -11.62 -23.81
C ARG A 188 -6.39 -10.42 -23.15
N ARG A 189 -7.63 -10.11 -23.55
CA ARG A 189 -8.42 -9.05 -22.94
C ARG A 189 -8.75 -9.32 -21.47
N THR A 190 -9.14 -10.55 -21.12
CA THR A 190 -9.38 -10.91 -19.71
C THR A 190 -8.12 -10.83 -18.87
N THR A 191 -6.97 -11.26 -19.39
CA THR A 191 -5.67 -11.14 -18.73
C THR A 191 -5.28 -9.69 -18.49
N ALA A 192 -5.40 -8.83 -19.50
CA ALA A 192 -5.11 -7.40 -19.37
C ALA A 192 -5.96 -6.75 -18.27
N ARG A 193 -7.27 -7.05 -18.23
CA ARG A 193 -8.16 -6.57 -17.16
C ARG A 193 -7.74 -7.05 -15.77
N ARG A 194 -7.35 -8.32 -15.63
CA ARG A 194 -6.87 -8.86 -14.35
C ARG A 194 -5.63 -8.12 -13.86
N VAL A 195 -4.65 -7.87 -14.75
CA VAL A 195 -3.43 -7.12 -14.41
C VAL A 195 -3.77 -5.72 -13.92
N VAL A 196 -4.63 -4.99 -14.64
CA VAL A 196 -5.05 -3.62 -14.26
C VAL A 196 -5.77 -3.61 -12.90
N ILE A 197 -6.66 -4.57 -12.65
CA ILE A 197 -7.39 -4.65 -11.38
C ILE A 197 -6.44 -4.98 -10.22
N ILE A 198 -5.56 -5.97 -10.38
CA ILE A 198 -4.57 -6.32 -9.34
C ILE A 198 -3.70 -5.12 -9.03
N PHE A 199 -3.20 -4.44 -10.07
CA PHE A 199 -2.40 -3.25 -9.91
C PHE A 199 -3.16 -2.16 -9.13
N ALA A 200 -4.42 -1.88 -9.47
CA ALA A 200 -5.24 -0.91 -8.76
C ALA A 200 -5.44 -1.27 -7.27
N VAL A 201 -5.69 -2.55 -6.98
CA VAL A 201 -5.91 -3.05 -5.61
C VAL A 201 -4.62 -3.01 -4.77
N VAL A 202 -3.49 -3.34 -5.38
CA VAL A 202 -2.17 -3.29 -4.73
C VAL A 202 -1.76 -1.84 -4.48
N MET A 203 -1.95 -0.94 -5.45
CA MET A 203 -1.62 0.49 -5.29
C MET A 203 -2.58 1.23 -4.35
N TYR A 204 -3.74 0.66 -4.00
CA TYR A 204 -4.70 1.33 -3.11
C TYR A 204 -4.08 1.76 -1.77
N ALA A 205 -3.37 0.87 -1.07
CA ALA A 205 -2.79 1.16 0.24
C ALA A 205 -1.73 2.28 0.21
N PRO A 206 -0.67 2.19 -0.63
CA PRO A 206 0.37 3.22 -0.66
C PRO A 206 -0.16 4.59 -1.11
N VAL A 207 -1.08 4.61 -2.10
CA VAL A 207 -1.68 5.86 -2.59
C VAL A 207 -2.55 6.51 -1.51
N THR A 208 -3.39 5.73 -0.84
CA THR A 208 -4.25 6.23 0.24
C THR A 208 -3.42 6.76 1.40
N LEU A 209 -2.34 6.04 1.76
CA LEU A 209 -1.41 6.48 2.79
C LEU A 209 -0.72 7.81 2.43
N ALA A 210 -0.19 7.91 1.21
CA ALA A 210 0.43 9.14 0.71
C ALA A 210 -0.56 10.31 0.69
N ALA A 211 -1.82 10.05 0.31
CA ALA A 211 -2.89 11.03 0.29
C ALA A 211 -3.30 11.50 1.69
N VAL A 212 -3.41 10.60 2.68
CA VAL A 212 -3.72 10.99 4.06
C VAL A 212 -2.58 11.83 4.65
N ARG A 213 -1.33 11.50 4.32
CA ARG A 213 -0.16 12.23 4.82
C ARG A 213 -0.10 13.69 4.37
N THR A 214 -0.67 14.06 3.23
CA THR A 214 -0.68 15.47 2.79
C THR A 214 -1.48 16.40 3.70
N TYR A 215 -2.32 15.85 4.59
CA TYR A 215 -3.12 16.62 5.55
C TYR A 215 -2.44 16.87 6.89
N LEU A 216 -1.25 16.31 7.11
CA LEU A 216 -0.56 16.42 8.38
C LEU A 216 0.12 17.79 8.52
N CYS A 217 -0.40 18.62 9.43
CA CYS A 217 0.17 19.89 9.86
C CYS A 217 0.62 19.85 11.34
N SER A 218 1.65 20.60 11.72
CA SER A 218 2.19 20.70 13.09
C SER A 218 1.15 21.01 14.16
N GLU A 219 0.13 21.83 13.86
CA GLU A 219 -0.95 22.17 14.81
C GLU A 219 -1.71 20.94 15.30
N THR A 220 -1.78 19.89 14.47
CA THR A 220 -2.50 18.64 14.79
C THR A 220 -1.67 17.67 15.62
N VAL A 221 -0.40 18.00 15.90
CA VAL A 221 0.59 17.14 16.53
C VAL A 221 1.08 17.76 17.84
N PRO A 222 1.29 16.97 18.92
CA PRO A 222 1.80 17.52 20.17
C PRO A 222 3.14 18.24 19.95
N LYS A 223 3.27 19.48 20.48
CA LYS A 223 4.44 20.37 20.28
C LYS A 223 5.82 19.74 20.56
N LYS A 224 5.87 18.66 21.35
CA LYS A 224 7.10 17.89 21.64
C LYS A 224 7.68 17.16 20.41
N LEU A 225 6.86 16.90 19.40
CA LEU A 225 7.20 16.09 18.22
C LEU A 225 7.69 16.92 17.02
N VAL A 226 7.39 18.23 16.97
CA VAL A 226 7.72 19.11 15.85
C VAL A 226 9.20 19.53 15.91
N LEU A 227 9.89 19.60 14.75
CA LEU A 227 11.30 20.03 14.67
C LEU A 227 11.48 21.51 15.02
N ASN A 228 10.56 22.33 14.54
CA ASN A 228 10.53 23.76 14.73
C ASN A 228 9.36 24.09 15.67
N GLN A 229 9.59 24.87 16.73
CA GLN A 229 8.53 25.22 17.71
C GLN A 229 7.49 26.20 17.16
N THR A 230 7.52 26.46 15.85
CA THR A 230 6.54 27.27 15.14
C THR A 230 5.28 26.45 14.88
N ASP A 231 4.12 27.04 15.16
CA ASP A 231 2.84 26.31 15.13
C ASP A 231 2.35 25.99 13.69
N ASP A 232 2.94 26.59 12.64
CA ASP A 232 2.48 26.46 11.23
C ASP A 232 3.53 25.83 10.28
N VAL A 233 3.78 24.52 10.42
CA VAL A 233 4.79 23.77 9.65
C VAL A 233 4.19 22.49 9.08
N PHE A 234 4.39 22.28 7.77
CA PHE A 234 4.01 21.05 7.11
C PHE A 234 4.92 19.89 7.57
N LEU A 235 4.33 18.82 8.08
CA LEU A 235 5.07 17.72 8.72
C LEU A 235 5.96 16.90 7.77
N LEU A 236 5.70 16.98 6.46
CA LEU A 236 6.53 16.28 5.48
C LEU A 236 7.64 17.15 4.90
N ASP A 237 7.42 18.46 4.81
CA ASP A 237 8.44 19.43 4.43
C ASP A 237 8.43 20.61 5.40
N ASN A 238 9.38 20.59 6.33
CA ASN A 238 9.50 21.61 7.38
C ASN A 238 9.83 23.01 6.84
N SER A 239 10.18 23.14 5.56
CA SER A 239 10.42 24.43 4.91
C SER A 239 9.14 25.12 4.43
N VAL A 240 8.01 24.40 4.43
CA VAL A 240 6.72 24.86 3.92
C VAL A 240 5.75 25.08 5.09
N SER A 241 5.07 26.23 5.10
CA SER A 241 3.98 26.49 6.05
C SER A 241 2.69 25.79 5.64
N CYS A 242 1.83 25.44 6.60
CA CYS A 242 0.52 24.84 6.32
C CYS A 242 -0.47 25.84 5.69
N ASN A 243 -0.18 27.14 5.74
CA ASN A 243 -0.92 28.15 4.97
C ASN A 243 -0.31 28.41 3.58
N GLY A 244 0.81 27.78 3.24
CA GLY A 244 1.49 27.97 1.97
C GLY A 244 0.73 27.40 0.77
N PHE A 245 0.91 28.03 -0.40
CA PHE A 245 0.33 27.56 -1.67
C PHE A 245 0.71 26.11 -1.99
N VAL A 246 1.97 25.73 -1.75
CA VAL A 246 2.46 24.37 -1.99
C VAL A 246 1.67 23.34 -1.18
N PHE A 247 1.43 23.61 0.12
CA PHE A 247 0.65 22.74 0.97
C PHE A 247 -0.81 22.62 0.51
N GLN A 248 -1.44 23.74 0.14
CA GLN A 248 -2.81 23.73 -0.39
C GLN A 248 -2.93 22.88 -1.66
N VAL A 249 -1.92 22.90 -2.54
CA VAL A 249 -1.87 22.04 -3.73
C VAL A 249 -1.80 20.56 -3.34
N PHE A 250 -0.94 20.19 -2.38
CA PHE A 250 -0.86 18.82 -1.86
C PHE A 250 -2.18 18.36 -1.22
N GLN A 251 -2.84 19.22 -0.46
CA GLN A 251 -4.14 18.94 0.14
C GLN A 251 -5.23 18.78 -0.91
N LEU A 252 -5.27 19.64 -1.94
CA LEU A 252 -6.26 19.56 -3.00
C LEU A 252 -6.16 18.25 -3.76
N PHE A 253 -4.95 17.89 -4.22
CA PHE A 253 -4.74 16.64 -4.94
C PHE A 253 -4.91 15.42 -4.03
N GLY A 254 -4.38 15.44 -2.81
CA GLY A 254 -4.58 14.38 -1.82
C GLY A 254 -6.07 14.15 -1.52
N GLY A 255 -6.84 15.22 -1.36
CA GLY A 255 -8.28 15.18 -1.13
C GLY A 255 -9.07 14.62 -2.31
N LEU A 256 -8.74 15.05 -3.52
CA LEU A 256 -9.33 14.50 -4.73
C LEU A 256 -9.04 12.99 -4.85
N TYR A 257 -7.83 12.54 -4.51
CA TYR A 257 -7.49 11.13 -4.46
C TYR A 257 -8.24 10.35 -3.39
N LEU A 258 -8.34 10.89 -2.17
CA LEU A 258 -9.10 10.25 -1.09
C LEU A 258 -10.59 10.15 -1.44
N MET A 259 -11.16 11.19 -2.06
CA MET A 259 -12.54 11.16 -2.51
C MET A 259 -12.74 10.10 -3.62
N LEU A 260 -11.92 10.13 -4.67
CA LEU A 260 -12.10 9.27 -5.84
C LEU A 260 -11.70 7.81 -5.59
N LEU A 261 -10.50 7.57 -5.06
CA LEU A 261 -9.98 6.23 -4.81
C LEU A 261 -10.33 5.73 -3.41
N GLY A 262 -10.21 6.58 -2.39
CA GLY A 262 -10.46 6.20 -1.00
C GLY A 262 -11.92 5.85 -0.73
N VAL A 263 -12.86 6.64 -1.24
CA VAL A 263 -14.31 6.53 -0.93
C VAL A 263 -15.15 6.09 -2.14
N LEU A 264 -15.07 6.81 -3.26
CA LEU A 264 -15.95 6.56 -4.41
C LEU A 264 -15.68 5.18 -5.04
N PHE A 265 -14.42 4.79 -5.22
CA PHE A 265 -14.06 3.48 -5.78
C PHE A 265 -14.63 2.28 -5.00
N PRO A 266 -14.44 2.14 -3.67
CA PRO A 266 -15.05 1.05 -2.92
C PRO A 266 -16.58 1.08 -2.95
N LEU A 267 -17.20 2.27 -2.89
CA LEU A 267 -18.66 2.42 -3.00
C LEU A 267 -19.17 1.96 -4.36
N LEU A 268 -18.47 2.31 -5.45
CA LEU A 268 -18.80 1.85 -6.79
C LEU A 268 -18.66 0.32 -6.90
N ILE A 269 -17.62 -0.29 -6.33
CA ILE A 269 -17.48 -1.76 -6.31
C ILE A 269 -18.68 -2.39 -5.60
N VAL A 270 -19.08 -1.89 -4.43
CA VAL A 270 -20.26 -2.41 -3.70
C VAL A 270 -21.53 -2.21 -4.53
N PHE A 271 -21.75 -1.00 -5.04
CA PHE A 271 -22.95 -0.70 -5.82
C PHE A 271 -23.06 -1.58 -7.08
N PHE A 272 -21.98 -1.70 -7.84
CA PHE A 272 -21.94 -2.54 -9.04
C PHE A 272 -22.09 -4.02 -8.70
N THR A 273 -21.46 -4.52 -7.63
CA THR A 273 -21.61 -5.93 -7.21
C THR A 273 -23.03 -6.25 -6.81
N LEU A 274 -23.66 -5.44 -5.96
CA LEU A 274 -25.03 -5.64 -5.52
C LEU A 274 -26.01 -5.57 -6.69
N ARG A 275 -25.84 -4.59 -7.58
CA ARG A 275 -26.66 -4.47 -8.81
C ARG A 275 -26.51 -5.70 -9.71
N GLN A 276 -25.28 -6.17 -9.93
CA GLN A 276 -25.04 -7.32 -10.79
C GLN A 276 -25.57 -8.62 -10.20
N ASN A 277 -25.48 -8.79 -8.89
CA ASN A 277 -26.03 -9.95 -8.18
C ASN A 277 -27.57 -9.95 -8.28
N LYS A 278 -28.22 -8.81 -7.99
CA LYS A 278 -29.68 -8.66 -8.08
C LYS A 278 -30.21 -9.02 -9.47
N TRP A 279 -29.46 -8.70 -10.53
CA TRP A 279 -29.90 -8.86 -11.92
C TRP A 279 -29.35 -10.13 -12.58
N SER A 280 -28.70 -11.04 -11.82
CA SER A 280 -28.04 -12.24 -12.33
C SER A 280 -27.05 -11.99 -13.49
N LEU A 281 -26.55 -10.75 -13.61
CA LEU A 281 -25.62 -10.32 -14.67
C LEU A 281 -24.25 -10.99 -14.54
N LEU A 282 -23.87 -11.39 -13.33
CA LEU A 282 -22.67 -12.19 -13.10
C LEU A 282 -22.75 -13.54 -13.83
N TYR A 283 -23.91 -14.19 -13.79
CA TYR A 283 -24.11 -15.49 -14.43
C TYR A 283 -24.19 -15.36 -15.96
N SER A 284 -24.99 -14.40 -16.46
CA SER A 284 -25.19 -14.21 -17.91
C SER A 284 -24.01 -13.56 -18.64
N GLN A 285 -23.22 -12.70 -17.97
CA GLN A 285 -22.11 -11.96 -18.58
C GLN A 285 -20.77 -12.20 -17.86
N TRP A 286 -20.52 -13.44 -17.42
CA TRP A 286 -19.32 -13.83 -16.67
C TRP A 286 -18.03 -13.26 -17.25
N HIS A 287 -17.78 -13.42 -18.55
CA HIS A 287 -16.54 -12.94 -19.20
C HIS A 287 -16.29 -11.42 -19.09
N LYS A 288 -17.34 -10.63 -18.90
CA LYS A 288 -17.23 -9.17 -18.81
C LYS A 288 -16.87 -8.71 -17.40
N TYR A 289 -17.39 -9.39 -16.38
CA TYR A 289 -17.32 -8.98 -14.98
C TYR A 289 -16.41 -9.88 -14.12
N SER A 290 -16.06 -11.06 -14.63
CA SER A 290 -15.24 -12.05 -13.95
C SER A 290 -13.95 -11.48 -13.33
N PRO A 291 -13.13 -10.64 -14.01
CA PRO A 291 -11.82 -10.26 -13.48
C PRO A 291 -11.81 -9.64 -12.07
N VAL A 292 -12.92 -9.05 -11.61
CA VAL A 292 -13.04 -8.50 -10.25
C VAL A 292 -13.49 -9.57 -9.23
N TYR A 293 -14.33 -10.52 -9.66
CA TYR A 293 -15.08 -11.43 -8.77
C TYR A 293 -14.65 -12.89 -8.85
N GLU A 294 -13.76 -13.23 -9.79
CA GLU A 294 -13.33 -14.60 -10.09
C GLU A 294 -12.76 -15.34 -8.87
N THR A 295 -12.18 -14.57 -7.94
CA THR A 295 -11.59 -15.06 -6.70
C THR A 295 -12.63 -15.45 -5.64
N TYR A 296 -13.84 -14.86 -5.69
CA TYR A 296 -14.82 -14.92 -4.60
C TYR A 296 -16.06 -15.72 -4.99
N LYS A 297 -16.69 -16.38 -4.01
CA LYS A 297 -18.00 -17.03 -4.18
C LYS A 297 -19.05 -16.02 -4.65
N ASP A 298 -20.04 -16.46 -5.43
CA ASP A 298 -21.06 -15.56 -6.01
C ASP A 298 -21.81 -14.73 -4.98
N LYS A 299 -22.03 -15.27 -3.76
CA LYS A 299 -22.69 -14.54 -2.67
C LYS A 299 -21.78 -13.52 -1.96
N MET A 300 -20.47 -13.57 -2.20
CA MET A 300 -19.43 -12.79 -1.51
C MET A 300 -18.67 -11.85 -2.46
N CYS A 301 -19.30 -11.40 -3.55
CA CYS A 301 -18.66 -10.52 -4.55
C CYS A 301 -18.18 -9.16 -3.99
N PHE A 302 -18.72 -8.72 -2.85
CA PHE A 302 -18.33 -7.48 -2.17
C PHE A 302 -17.06 -7.63 -1.29
N TRP A 303 -16.49 -8.83 -1.19
CA TRP A 303 -15.35 -9.10 -0.30
C TRP A 303 -14.13 -8.21 -0.60
N GLU A 304 -13.99 -7.76 -1.85
CA GLU A 304 -12.93 -6.83 -2.22
C GLU A 304 -13.02 -5.51 -1.47
N THR A 305 -14.23 -4.98 -1.35
CA THR A 305 -14.48 -3.75 -0.59
C THR A 305 -14.11 -3.93 0.88
N VAL A 306 -14.38 -5.11 1.47
CA VAL A 306 -14.01 -5.39 2.87
C VAL A 306 -12.49 -5.28 3.06
N GLN A 307 -11.69 -5.78 2.11
CA GLN A 307 -10.23 -5.68 2.16
C GLN A 307 -9.75 -4.23 2.01
N ILE A 308 -10.36 -3.47 1.11
CA ILE A 308 -10.07 -2.06 0.87
C ILE A 308 -10.41 -1.22 2.12
N LEU A 309 -11.62 -1.40 2.66
CA LEU A 309 -12.10 -0.68 3.85
C LEU A 309 -11.22 -0.97 5.07
N ARG A 310 -10.80 -2.23 5.27
CA ARG A 310 -9.87 -2.59 6.34
C ARG A 310 -8.57 -1.78 6.26
N LYS A 311 -7.99 -1.65 5.07
CA LYS A 311 -6.76 -0.87 4.86
C LYS A 311 -6.99 0.61 5.11
N LEU A 312 -8.11 1.15 4.63
CA LEU A 312 -8.48 2.55 4.87
C LEU A 312 -8.58 2.84 6.37
N VAL A 313 -9.30 2.01 7.12
CA VAL A 313 -9.42 2.15 8.58
C VAL A 313 -8.05 2.08 9.24
N ALA A 314 -7.19 1.13 8.87
CA ALA A 314 -5.84 1.04 9.40
C ALA A 314 -5.04 2.33 9.15
N ILE A 315 -5.02 2.82 7.90
CA ILE A 315 -4.29 4.05 7.52
C ILE A 315 -4.80 5.27 8.29
N VAL A 316 -6.12 5.48 8.32
CA VAL A 316 -6.73 6.62 8.99
C VAL A 316 -6.39 6.60 10.48
N ILE A 317 -6.52 5.45 11.15
CA ILE A 317 -6.24 5.32 12.59
C ILE A 317 -4.75 5.53 12.90
N THR A 318 -3.84 5.01 12.07
CA THR A 318 -2.39 5.15 12.32
C THR A 318 -1.88 6.57 12.08
N GLU A 319 -2.41 7.26 11.07
CA GLU A 319 -1.90 8.58 10.67
C GLU A 319 -2.61 9.73 11.41
N MET A 320 -3.88 9.57 11.81
CA MET A 320 -4.59 10.54 12.66
C MET A 320 -3.91 10.66 14.04
N TYR A 321 -3.44 11.85 14.38
CA TYR A 321 -2.72 12.12 15.63
C TYR A 321 -3.52 12.17 16.95
N PRO A 322 -4.86 12.32 17.01
CA PRO A 322 -5.53 12.28 18.32
C PRO A 322 -5.48 10.89 18.99
N PHE A 323 -5.13 9.83 18.26
CA PHE A 323 -5.13 8.48 18.80
C PHE A 323 -3.81 8.13 19.49
N THR A 324 -3.92 7.64 20.72
CA THR A 324 -2.77 7.07 21.42
C THR A 324 -2.32 5.77 20.74
N PRO A 325 -1.02 5.40 20.82
CA PRO A 325 -0.52 4.16 20.20
C PRO A 325 -1.27 2.89 20.65
N LEU A 326 -1.77 2.89 21.90
CA LEU A 326 -2.59 1.81 22.43
C LEU A 326 -3.93 1.70 21.69
N ILE A 327 -4.62 2.83 21.47
CA ILE A 327 -5.88 2.85 20.70
C ILE A 327 -5.63 2.40 19.27
N GLN A 328 -4.55 2.89 18.65
CA GLN A 328 -4.15 2.46 17.30
C GLN A 328 -3.97 0.94 17.22
N ALA A 329 -3.23 0.35 18.17
CA ALA A 329 -3.02 -1.09 18.24
C ALA A 329 -4.32 -1.87 18.50
N CYS A 330 -5.14 -1.45 19.45
CA CYS A 330 -6.42 -2.09 19.77
C CYS A 330 -7.37 -2.09 18.57
N VAL A 331 -7.51 -0.95 17.88
CA VAL A 331 -8.37 -0.86 16.69
C VAL A 331 -7.82 -1.72 15.55
N GLN A 332 -6.51 -1.69 15.29
CA GLN A 332 -5.91 -2.48 14.21
C GLN A 332 -5.98 -3.98 14.47
N MET A 333 -5.76 -4.41 15.72
CA MET A 333 -5.97 -5.80 16.13
C MET A 333 -7.45 -6.19 16.03
N GLY A 334 -8.36 -5.34 16.49
CA GLY A 334 -9.80 -5.58 16.43
C GLY A 334 -10.32 -5.73 14.99
N VAL A 335 -9.98 -4.78 14.11
CA VAL A 335 -10.39 -4.83 12.70
C VAL A 335 -9.77 -6.03 12.00
N THR A 336 -8.51 -6.37 12.27
CA THR A 336 -7.85 -7.55 11.70
C THR A 336 -8.45 -8.85 12.22
N GLY A 337 -8.77 -8.92 13.51
CA GLY A 337 -9.42 -10.06 14.16
C GLY A 337 -10.82 -10.29 13.63
N VAL A 338 -11.64 -9.24 13.49
CA VAL A 338 -12.96 -9.30 12.85
C VAL A 338 -12.84 -9.77 11.40
N TYR A 339 -11.88 -9.23 10.65
CA TYR A 339 -11.61 -9.68 9.29
C TYR A 339 -11.26 -11.18 9.24
N LEU A 340 -10.36 -11.64 10.11
CA LEU A 340 -9.96 -13.05 10.18
C LEU A 340 -11.15 -13.95 10.53
N LEU A 341 -11.95 -13.56 11.52
CA LEU A 341 -13.17 -14.26 11.91
C LEU A 341 -14.15 -14.34 10.73
N MET A 342 -14.36 -13.24 10.01
CA MET A 342 -15.20 -13.24 8.81
C MET A 342 -14.63 -14.14 7.71
N VAL A 343 -13.30 -14.20 7.50
CA VAL A 343 -12.67 -15.14 6.54
C VAL A 343 -12.97 -16.58 6.95
N LEU A 344 -12.82 -16.93 8.22
CA LEU A 344 -13.02 -18.28 8.74
C LEU A 344 -14.49 -18.72 8.66
N LEU A 345 -15.42 -17.84 9.03
CA LEU A 345 -16.86 -18.13 9.03
C LEU A 345 -17.46 -18.13 7.62
N LEU A 346 -17.13 -17.13 6.80
CA LEU A 346 -17.78 -16.91 5.50
C LEU A 346 -17.08 -17.67 4.37
N ARG A 347 -15.81 -18.07 4.56
CA ARG A 347 -14.96 -18.73 3.55
C ARG A 347 -15.17 -18.13 2.17
N PRO A 348 -14.83 -16.84 1.97
CA PRO A 348 -15.28 -16.05 0.81
C PRO A 348 -14.65 -16.50 -0.51
N PHE A 349 -13.53 -17.22 -0.45
CA PHE A 349 -12.80 -17.71 -1.61
C PHE A 349 -13.45 -18.94 -2.24
N ARG A 350 -13.44 -19.04 -3.58
CA ARG A 350 -13.88 -20.26 -4.26
C ARG A 350 -12.86 -21.39 -4.04
N CYS A 351 -13.34 -22.58 -3.70
CA CYS A 351 -12.54 -23.81 -3.76
C CYS A 351 -12.33 -24.25 -5.22
N SER A 352 -11.75 -23.38 -6.04
CA SER A 352 -11.16 -23.74 -7.33
C SER A 352 -9.66 -24.03 -7.18
N LEU A 353 -9.10 -23.79 -5.99
CA LEU A 353 -7.69 -24.01 -5.69
C LEU A 353 -7.50 -25.35 -4.96
N ARG A 354 -6.61 -26.20 -5.50
CA ARG A 354 -5.83 -27.18 -4.72
C ARG A 354 -4.93 -26.44 -3.71
N LEU A 355 -5.54 -25.77 -2.74
CA LEU A 355 -4.89 -25.25 -1.55
C LEU A 355 -5.60 -25.90 -0.37
N SER A 356 -4.82 -26.47 0.53
CA SER A 356 -5.25 -27.20 1.72
C SER A 356 -5.96 -26.33 2.79
N PHE A 357 -6.47 -25.16 2.40
CA PHE A 357 -7.19 -24.19 3.25
C PHE A 357 -8.64 -23.98 2.78
N CYS A 358 -9.21 -25.00 2.12
CA CYS A 358 -10.64 -25.31 2.21
C CYS A 358 -10.80 -26.42 3.26
#